data_AF-A0A1E1XJK1-F1
#
_entry.id   AF-A0A1E1XJK1-F1
#
_cell.length_a   1.000
_cell.length_b   1.000
_cell.length_c   1.000
_cell.angle_alpha   90.00
_cell.angle_beta   90.00
_cell.angle_gamma   90.00
#
_symmetry.space_group_name_H-M   'P 1'
#
loop_
_entity.id
_entity.type
_entity.pdbx_description
1 polymer ?
#
loop_
_entity_poly.entity_id
_entity_poly.type
_entity_poly.pdbx_seq_one_letter_code
_entity_poly.pdbx_strand_id
1 'polypeptide(L)'
;TGLVLDCVVLSNRCHGCTVGPKEEDDGFHEWKASHICQKNTDVKSGRMEVEAALLLFRRSFQKHGLRYTNIVCDGDSRTFLALCEDETYGFIPFTKEDCVNHVKKRMGTALRALVTKSKKGRPIGGKGGLTQDLIKKLTNYYGKALHDNDNVEEMQKAVMATFHHITSTNEDPHHELCPQGPQSWCRHQVAEAEGKPPPSHKYHLARHVADALLPIYQRLSDAQLLSRCLGKKTQNAAESLHSVIWSLLPKDKNASLIATETAVNEAVCKYNSGARRAYTEYCATLGLQTGQHALRRAAEKDVLRKRKAAKELQSRGKASKKTRVAKDTKDYNPGAF
;
A
#
# COMPACT_ATOMS: atom_id res chain seq x y z
N THR A 1 -9.45 8.36 12.37
CA THR A 1 -8.79 7.50 13.37
C THR A 1 -8.24 6.27 12.66
N GLY A 2 -7.18 5.65 13.16
CA GLY A 2 -6.60 4.45 12.54
C GLY A 2 -7.09 3.14 13.16
N LEU A 3 -8.11 3.18 14.02
CA LEU A 3 -8.57 2.05 14.82
C LEU A 3 -9.43 1.09 13.99
N VAL A 4 -9.45 -0.18 14.39
CA VAL A 4 -10.36 -1.18 13.85
C VAL A 4 -11.68 -1.11 14.61
N LEU A 5 -12.77 -0.89 13.90
CA LEU A 5 -14.11 -0.81 14.49
C LEU A 5 -14.84 -2.16 14.46
N ASP A 6 -14.61 -2.93 13.40
CA ASP A 6 -15.29 -4.19 13.16
C ASP A 6 -14.39 -5.18 12.41
N CYS A 7 -14.66 -6.48 12.59
CA CYS A 7 -13.99 -7.55 11.87
C CYS A 7 -14.91 -8.76 11.69
N VAL A 8 -14.66 -9.56 10.67
CA VAL A 8 -15.34 -10.83 10.42
C VAL A 8 -14.33 -11.82 9.88
N VAL A 9 -14.45 -13.09 10.29
CA VAL A 9 -13.63 -14.19 9.81
C VAL A 9 -14.53 -15.14 9.05
N LEU A 10 -14.16 -15.44 7.81
CA LEU A 10 -14.87 -16.39 6.98
C LEU A 10 -13.99 -17.62 6.76
N SER A 11 -14.59 -18.80 6.88
CA SER A 11 -13.99 -20.09 6.57
C SER A 11 -14.96 -20.93 5.75
N ASN A 12 -14.52 -21.35 4.57
CA ASN A 12 -15.22 -22.33 3.75
C ASN A 12 -14.70 -23.76 3.97
N ARG A 13 -13.84 -23.95 4.97
CA ARG A 13 -13.19 -25.22 5.25
C ARG A 13 -13.41 -25.63 6.71
N CYS A 14 -13.75 -26.88 6.91
CA CYS A 14 -13.68 -27.55 8.20
C CYS A 14 -12.77 -28.77 8.08
N HIS A 15 -11.73 -28.87 8.93
CA HIS A 15 -10.84 -30.02 8.90
C HIS A 15 -11.59 -31.31 9.30
N GLY A 16 -12.50 -31.22 10.29
CA GLY A 16 -13.38 -32.32 10.67
C GLY A 16 -14.18 -32.87 9.49
N CYS A 17 -14.85 -32.02 8.71
CA CYS A 17 -15.52 -32.46 7.48
C CYS A 17 -14.57 -33.02 6.41
N THR A 18 -13.29 -32.65 6.44
CA THR A 18 -12.31 -33.14 5.45
C THR A 18 -11.82 -34.55 5.77
N VAL A 19 -11.71 -34.89 7.06
CA VAL A 19 -11.12 -36.17 7.53
C VAL A 19 -12.15 -37.13 8.13
N GLY A 20 -13.36 -36.65 8.41
CA GLY A 20 -14.45 -37.46 8.93
C GLY A 20 -14.96 -38.49 7.91
N PRO A 21 -15.83 -39.41 8.36
CA PRO A 21 -16.45 -40.40 7.48
C PRO A 21 -17.21 -39.74 6.33
N LYS A 22 -17.23 -40.41 5.18
CA LYS A 22 -18.05 -40.03 4.02
C LYS A 22 -19.48 -40.54 4.18
N GLU A 23 -20.38 -40.08 3.31
CA GLU A 23 -21.79 -40.49 3.34
C GLU A 23 -21.98 -42.00 3.18
N GLU A 24 -21.03 -42.67 2.53
CA GLU A 24 -21.06 -44.13 2.32
C GLU A 24 -20.46 -44.94 3.48
N ASP A 25 -19.78 -44.30 4.43
CA ASP A 25 -19.06 -44.98 5.50
C ASP A 25 -19.98 -45.29 6.71
N ASP A 26 -19.77 -46.45 7.32
CA ASP A 26 -20.43 -46.82 8.58
C ASP A 26 -20.14 -45.78 9.68
N GLY A 27 -21.18 -45.34 10.39
CA GLY A 27 -21.07 -44.33 11.46
C GLY A 27 -21.13 -42.87 10.98
N PHE A 28 -21.31 -42.61 9.68
CA PHE A 28 -21.48 -41.24 9.16
C PHE A 28 -22.60 -40.47 9.85
N HIS A 29 -23.77 -41.09 10.03
CA HIS A 29 -24.93 -40.42 10.63
C HIS A 29 -24.69 -40.03 12.09
N GLU A 30 -24.02 -40.89 12.88
CA GLU A 30 -23.68 -40.61 14.28
C GLU A 30 -22.60 -39.52 14.39
N TRP A 31 -21.57 -39.60 13.54
CA TRP A 31 -20.56 -38.55 13.45
C TRP A 31 -21.18 -37.20 13.03
N LYS A 32 -22.02 -37.18 11.99
CA LYS A 32 -22.69 -35.97 11.49
C LYS A 32 -23.60 -35.35 12.56
N ALA A 33 -24.28 -36.16 13.37
CA ALA A 33 -25.13 -35.68 14.45
C ALA A 33 -24.35 -35.00 15.58
N SER A 34 -23.12 -35.46 15.86
CA SER A 34 -22.25 -34.88 16.91
C SER A 34 -21.26 -33.83 16.38
N HIS A 35 -21.05 -33.76 15.07
CA HIS A 35 -20.06 -32.88 14.45
C HIS A 35 -20.49 -31.42 14.42
N ILE A 36 -19.68 -30.55 15.03
CA ILE A 36 -19.82 -29.10 14.92
C ILE A 36 -18.96 -28.60 13.75
N CYS A 37 -19.62 -28.37 12.61
CA CYS A 37 -18.97 -27.85 11.43
C CYS A 37 -18.46 -26.42 11.66
N GLN A 38 -17.18 -26.20 11.32
CA GLN A 38 -16.53 -24.88 11.41
C GLN A 38 -16.55 -24.10 10.08
N LYS A 39 -17.31 -24.58 9.11
CA LYS A 39 -17.58 -23.84 7.88
C LYS A 39 -18.67 -22.82 8.16
N ASN A 40 -18.42 -21.54 7.91
CA ASN A 40 -19.41 -20.48 8.09
C ASN A 40 -19.76 -19.76 6.77
N THR A 41 -19.22 -20.23 5.65
CA THR A 41 -19.59 -19.73 4.32
C THR A 41 -19.36 -20.80 3.25
N ASP A 42 -20.21 -20.82 2.22
CA ASP A 42 -20.06 -21.67 1.04
C ASP A 42 -19.28 -21.00 -0.10
N VAL A 43 -18.94 -19.71 0.05
CA VAL A 43 -18.26 -18.98 -1.02
C VAL A 43 -16.83 -19.48 -1.22
N LYS A 44 -16.38 -19.44 -2.48
CA LYS A 44 -14.98 -19.74 -2.81
C LYS A 44 -14.05 -18.71 -2.16
N SER A 45 -12.82 -19.13 -1.84
CA SER A 45 -11.81 -18.28 -1.18
C SER A 45 -11.62 -16.92 -1.88
N GLY A 46 -11.59 -16.91 -3.22
CA GLY A 46 -11.46 -15.68 -4.02
C GLY A 46 -12.65 -14.70 -3.96
N ARG A 47 -13.77 -15.05 -3.31
CA ARG A 47 -14.94 -14.20 -3.05
C ARG A 47 -15.16 -13.88 -1.57
N MET A 48 -14.41 -14.50 -0.66
CA MET A 48 -14.58 -14.27 0.78
C MET A 48 -14.32 -12.82 1.18
N GLU A 49 -13.38 -12.13 0.52
CA GLU A 49 -13.13 -10.71 0.80
C GLU A 49 -14.36 -9.85 0.50
N VAL A 50 -15.03 -10.12 -0.61
CA VAL A 50 -16.27 -9.42 -1.01
C VAL A 50 -17.38 -9.70 -0.01
N GLU A 51 -17.56 -10.97 0.38
CA GLU A 51 -18.60 -11.34 1.33
C GLU A 51 -18.35 -10.78 2.72
N ALA A 52 -17.09 -10.79 3.18
CA ALA A 52 -16.70 -10.16 4.43
C ALA A 52 -17.01 -8.66 4.43
N ALA A 53 -16.71 -7.96 3.33
CA ALA A 53 -17.03 -6.55 3.21
C ALA A 53 -18.54 -6.29 3.25
N LEU A 54 -19.34 -7.06 2.51
CA LEU A 54 -20.80 -6.95 2.52
C LEU A 54 -21.36 -7.13 3.94
N LEU A 55 -20.92 -8.15 4.67
CA LEU A 55 -21.33 -8.39 6.06
C LEU A 55 -20.99 -7.22 6.99
N LEU A 56 -19.76 -6.68 6.87
CA LEU A 56 -19.32 -5.55 7.68
C LEU A 56 -20.11 -4.27 7.38
N PHE A 57 -20.42 -4.01 6.11
CA PHE A 57 -21.16 -2.81 5.70
C PHE A 57 -22.64 -2.92 6.08
N ARG A 58 -23.29 -4.07 5.87
CA ARG A 58 -24.71 -4.28 6.20
C ARG A 58 -25.02 -4.06 7.68
N ARG A 59 -24.12 -4.49 8.57
CA ARG A 59 -24.31 -4.33 10.03
C ARG A 59 -23.73 -3.05 10.61
N SER A 60 -23.05 -2.22 9.82
CA SER A 60 -22.30 -1.05 10.32
C SER A 60 -23.20 -0.04 11.04
N PHE A 61 -24.38 0.24 10.49
CA PHE A 61 -25.30 1.23 11.04
C PHE A 61 -25.90 0.75 12.36
N GLN A 62 -26.37 -0.50 12.42
CA GLN A 62 -26.93 -1.07 13.64
C GLN A 62 -25.87 -1.24 14.73
N LYS A 63 -24.66 -1.66 14.38
CA LYS A 63 -23.59 -1.99 15.33
C LYS A 63 -22.82 -0.76 15.82
N HIS A 64 -22.65 0.25 14.96
CA HIS A 64 -21.78 1.39 15.23
C HIS A 64 -22.42 2.76 15.01
N GLY A 65 -23.63 2.83 14.45
CA GLY A 65 -24.27 4.11 14.09
C GLY A 65 -23.57 4.82 12.93
N LEU A 66 -22.79 4.09 12.11
CA LEU A 66 -21.98 4.66 11.03
C LEU A 66 -22.43 4.15 9.67
N ARG A 67 -22.25 4.99 8.64
CA ARG A 67 -22.31 4.61 7.23
C ARG A 67 -20.94 4.81 6.62
N TYR A 68 -20.41 3.79 5.95
CA TYR A 68 -19.09 3.84 5.33
C TYR A 68 -19.22 4.25 3.86
N THR A 69 -18.95 5.51 3.52
CA THR A 69 -19.18 6.00 2.16
C THR A 69 -17.95 5.94 1.25
N ASN A 70 -16.75 5.79 1.82
CA ASN A 70 -15.49 5.83 1.05
C ASN A 70 -14.72 4.53 1.23
N ILE A 71 -14.22 3.97 0.12
CA ILE A 71 -13.51 2.68 0.11
C ILE A 71 -12.15 2.83 -0.54
N VAL A 72 -11.09 2.54 0.21
CA VAL A 72 -9.72 2.59 -0.28
C VAL A 72 -9.34 1.23 -0.88
N CYS A 73 -9.19 1.19 -2.20
CA CYS A 73 -8.88 -0.01 -2.97
C CYS A 73 -7.39 -0.08 -3.34
N ASP A 74 -6.84 -1.29 -3.46
CA ASP A 74 -5.48 -1.50 -3.98
C ASP A 74 -5.46 -1.74 -5.49
N GLY A 75 -6.61 -1.85 -6.15
CA GLY A 75 -6.68 -2.04 -7.59
C GLY A 75 -7.67 -3.11 -8.01
N ASP A 76 -7.95 -4.08 -7.13
CA ASP A 76 -9.16 -4.87 -7.26
C ASP A 76 -10.38 -3.95 -7.04
N SER A 77 -11.42 -4.17 -7.84
CA SER A 77 -12.68 -3.42 -7.78
C SER A 77 -13.86 -4.31 -7.43
N ARG A 78 -13.68 -5.63 -7.27
CA ARG A 78 -14.77 -6.57 -7.01
C ARG A 78 -15.56 -6.23 -5.75
N THR A 79 -14.87 -5.86 -4.67
CA THR A 79 -15.51 -5.46 -3.41
C THR A 79 -16.30 -4.16 -3.55
N PHE A 80 -15.74 -3.16 -4.24
CA PHE A 80 -16.42 -1.89 -4.48
C PHE A 80 -17.70 -2.07 -5.32
N LEU A 81 -17.60 -2.83 -6.43
CA LEU A 81 -18.73 -3.09 -7.31
C LEU A 81 -19.86 -3.81 -6.56
N ALA A 82 -19.53 -4.86 -5.80
CA ALA A 82 -20.51 -5.59 -5.02
C ALA A 82 -21.20 -4.72 -3.96
N LEU A 83 -20.48 -3.77 -3.35
CA LEU A 83 -21.09 -2.84 -2.39
C LEU A 83 -22.03 -1.84 -3.07
N CYS A 84 -21.68 -1.36 -4.26
CA CYS A 84 -22.58 -0.53 -5.06
C CYS A 84 -23.86 -1.29 -5.45
N GLU A 85 -23.74 -2.57 -5.81
CA GLU A 85 -24.88 -3.44 -6.16
C GLU A 85 -25.74 -3.82 -4.94
N ASP A 86 -25.14 -3.93 -3.75
CA ASP A 86 -25.86 -4.30 -2.51
C ASP A 86 -26.80 -3.20 -2.00
N GLU A 87 -26.61 -1.95 -2.45
CA GLU A 87 -27.39 -0.79 -2.03
C GLU A 87 -27.52 -0.68 -0.48
N THR A 88 -26.46 -1.05 0.26
CA THR A 88 -26.50 -1.20 1.73
C THR A 88 -27.02 0.04 2.46
N TYR A 89 -26.76 1.22 1.91
CA TYR A 89 -27.19 2.51 2.47
C TYR A 89 -28.23 3.22 1.60
N GLY A 90 -28.94 2.47 0.75
CA GLY A 90 -29.93 2.97 -0.19
C GLY A 90 -29.32 3.95 -1.19
N PHE A 91 -29.86 5.17 -1.23
CA PHE A 91 -29.47 6.22 -2.17
C PHE A 91 -28.10 6.87 -1.90
N ILE A 92 -27.38 6.48 -0.85
CA ILE A 92 -26.06 7.05 -0.53
C ILE A 92 -24.98 6.32 -1.34
N PRO A 93 -24.32 6.98 -2.30
CA PRO A 93 -23.35 6.31 -3.16
C PRO A 93 -22.02 6.04 -2.46
N PHE A 94 -21.37 4.95 -2.85
CA PHE A 94 -20.00 4.68 -2.46
C PHE A 94 -19.01 5.42 -3.35
N THR A 95 -18.00 6.02 -2.73
CA THR A 95 -16.86 6.64 -3.41
C THR A 95 -15.66 5.71 -3.36
N LYS A 96 -15.11 5.39 -4.54
CA LYS A 96 -13.86 4.65 -4.66
C LYS A 96 -12.67 5.58 -4.52
N GLU A 97 -11.77 5.27 -3.61
CA GLU A 97 -10.45 5.88 -3.52
C GLU A 97 -9.39 4.82 -3.84
N ASP A 98 -8.30 5.21 -4.51
CA ASP A 98 -7.19 4.30 -4.81
C ASP A 98 -6.03 4.56 -3.83
N CYS A 99 -5.45 3.48 -3.32
CA CYS A 99 -4.27 3.55 -2.45
C CYS A 99 -3.09 4.18 -3.20
N VAL A 100 -2.64 5.37 -2.78
CA VAL A 100 -1.56 6.10 -3.46
C VAL A 100 -0.25 5.32 -3.50
N ASN A 101 0.04 4.53 -2.45
CA ASN A 101 1.21 3.65 -2.45
C ASN A 101 1.10 2.56 -3.52
N HIS A 102 -0.10 2.02 -3.76
CA HIS A 102 -0.30 1.03 -4.81
C HIS A 102 -0.23 1.70 -6.18
N VAL A 103 -0.92 2.82 -6.39
CA VAL A 103 -0.87 3.58 -7.66
C VAL A 103 0.58 3.97 -7.99
N LYS A 104 1.36 4.42 -7.00
CA LYS A 104 2.80 4.65 -7.13
C LYS A 104 3.55 3.39 -7.62
N LYS A 105 3.30 2.22 -7.03
CA LYS A 105 3.94 0.96 -7.44
C LYS A 105 3.63 0.60 -8.91
N ARG A 106 2.44 0.96 -9.43
CA ARG A 106 2.07 0.70 -10.83
C ARG A 106 3.04 1.34 -11.82
N MET A 107 3.55 2.54 -11.55
CA MET A 107 4.58 3.19 -12.38
C MET A 107 5.81 2.29 -12.50
N GLY A 108 6.41 1.90 -11.36
CA GLY A 108 7.61 1.06 -11.37
C GLY A 108 7.39 -0.31 -12.02
N THR A 109 6.22 -0.92 -11.80
CA THR A 109 5.86 -2.21 -12.41
C THR A 109 5.69 -2.09 -13.92
N ALA A 110 5.01 -1.04 -14.40
CA ALA A 110 4.83 -0.79 -15.83
C ALA A 110 6.18 -0.58 -16.53
N LEU A 111 7.07 0.23 -15.94
CA LEU A 111 8.41 0.47 -16.51
C LEU A 111 9.27 -0.80 -16.56
N ARG A 112 9.26 -1.62 -15.49
CA ARG A 112 9.98 -2.91 -15.49
C ARG A 112 9.40 -3.88 -16.52
N ALA A 113 8.07 -3.95 -16.64
CA ALA A 113 7.41 -4.79 -17.62
C ALA A 113 7.77 -4.36 -19.05
N LEU A 114 7.82 -3.05 -19.31
CA LEU A 114 8.25 -2.49 -20.59
C LEU A 114 9.68 -2.94 -20.93
N VAL A 115 10.61 -2.82 -19.99
CA VAL A 115 12.01 -3.26 -20.18
C VAL A 115 12.06 -4.76 -20.50
N THR A 116 11.34 -5.59 -19.75
CA THR A 116 11.30 -7.03 -19.98
C THR A 116 10.73 -7.41 -21.34
N LYS A 117 9.65 -6.76 -21.79
CA LYS A 117 9.02 -7.02 -23.10
C LYS A 117 9.92 -6.62 -24.26
N SER A 118 10.71 -5.54 -24.11
CA SER A 118 11.58 -5.02 -25.17
C SER A 118 12.84 -5.84 -25.45
N LYS A 119 13.14 -6.88 -24.65
CA LYS A 119 14.39 -7.67 -24.77
C LYS A 119 14.58 -8.37 -26.11
N LYS A 120 13.48 -8.75 -26.78
CA LYS A 120 13.51 -9.48 -28.07
C LYS A 120 13.46 -8.54 -29.29
N GLY A 121 13.32 -7.24 -29.08
CA GLY A 121 13.25 -6.22 -30.13
C GLY A 121 14.30 -5.13 -29.89
N ARG A 122 13.93 -3.87 -30.12
CA ARG A 122 14.79 -2.73 -29.77
C ARG A 122 14.85 -2.58 -28.24
N PRO A 123 16.00 -2.82 -27.58
CA PRO A 123 16.07 -2.76 -26.14
C PRO A 123 15.82 -1.34 -25.65
N ILE A 124 15.04 -1.21 -24.59
CA ILE A 124 14.82 0.08 -23.92
C ILE A 124 15.54 0.16 -22.57
N GLY A 125 16.19 -0.92 -22.14
CA GLY A 125 16.97 -0.98 -20.90
C GLY A 125 18.46 -0.75 -21.14
N GLY A 126 19.19 -0.39 -20.09
CA GLY A 126 20.66 -0.24 -20.14
C GLY A 126 21.13 1.19 -20.44
N LYS A 127 22.34 1.31 -20.99
CA LYS A 127 22.94 2.62 -21.32
C LYS A 127 22.09 3.33 -22.37
N GLY A 128 21.73 4.60 -22.12
CA GLY A 128 20.82 5.37 -22.99
C GLY A 128 19.33 4.98 -22.87
N GLY A 129 18.98 4.11 -21.91
CA GLY A 129 17.62 3.66 -21.66
C GLY A 129 17.27 3.61 -20.16
N LEU A 130 16.26 2.82 -19.82
CA LEU A 130 15.81 2.61 -18.45
C LEU A 130 16.77 1.70 -17.67
N THR A 131 17.44 2.26 -16.67
CA THR A 131 18.15 1.50 -15.63
C THR A 131 17.24 1.26 -14.42
N GLN A 132 17.55 0.27 -13.57
CA GLN A 132 16.77 0.04 -12.34
C GLN A 132 16.76 1.27 -11.42
N ASP A 133 17.87 2.00 -11.35
CA ASP A 133 17.97 3.24 -10.59
C ASP A 133 17.08 4.35 -11.18
N LEU A 134 17.02 4.48 -12.50
CA LEU A 134 16.14 5.44 -13.15
C LEU A 134 14.67 5.08 -12.90
N ILE A 135 14.30 3.80 -13.04
CA ILE A 135 12.94 3.32 -12.73
C ILE A 135 12.55 3.65 -11.29
N LYS A 136 13.46 3.43 -10.33
CA LYS A 136 13.23 3.77 -8.91
C LYS A 136 13.02 5.27 -8.71
N LYS A 137 13.80 6.12 -9.39
CA LYS A 137 13.65 7.59 -9.36
C LYS A 137 12.31 8.01 -9.94
N LEU A 138 11.96 7.55 -11.14
CA LEU A 138 10.69 7.87 -11.79
C LEU A 138 9.48 7.44 -10.96
N THR A 139 9.55 6.24 -10.36
CA THR A 139 8.52 5.75 -9.42
C THR A 139 8.38 6.68 -8.20
N ASN A 140 9.48 7.22 -7.68
CA ASN A 140 9.46 8.15 -6.57
C ASN A 140 8.95 9.54 -6.95
N TYR A 141 9.33 10.05 -8.13
CA TYR A 141 8.83 11.32 -8.65
C TYR A 141 7.33 11.26 -8.89
N TYR A 142 6.84 10.18 -9.50
CA TYR A 142 5.41 9.95 -9.66
C TYR A 142 4.68 9.95 -8.30
N GLY A 143 5.19 9.21 -7.31
CA GLY A 143 4.62 9.24 -5.96
C GLY A 143 4.62 10.63 -5.29
N LYS A 144 5.65 11.45 -5.56
CA LYS A 144 5.73 12.83 -5.07
C LYS A 144 4.71 13.73 -5.77
N ALA A 145 4.54 13.60 -7.08
CA ALA A 145 3.53 14.32 -7.85
C ALA A 145 2.11 14.05 -7.33
N LEU A 146 1.79 12.80 -6.93
CA LEU A 146 0.49 12.48 -6.34
C LEU A 146 0.31 13.03 -4.91
N HIS A 147 1.40 13.20 -4.15
CA HIS A 147 1.33 13.59 -2.75
C HIS A 147 1.34 15.12 -2.57
N ASP A 148 2.10 15.83 -3.39
CA ASP A 148 2.39 17.25 -3.20
C ASP A 148 1.37 18.17 -3.88
N ASN A 149 0.40 17.62 -4.61
CA ASN A 149 -0.66 18.37 -5.28
C ASN A 149 -2.03 18.02 -4.70
N ASP A 150 -2.97 18.98 -4.73
CA ASP A 150 -4.30 18.87 -4.11
C ASP A 150 -5.45 18.87 -5.11
N ASN A 151 -5.16 19.05 -6.41
CA ASN A 151 -6.15 18.96 -7.47
C ASN A 151 -5.64 18.11 -8.64
N VAL A 152 -6.56 17.62 -9.45
CA VAL A 152 -6.28 16.66 -10.53
C VAL A 152 -5.41 17.27 -11.63
N GLU A 153 -5.66 18.53 -12.00
CA GLU A 153 -4.93 19.22 -13.06
C GLU A 153 -3.45 19.41 -12.69
N GLU A 154 -3.17 19.87 -11.47
CA GLU A 154 -1.80 20.02 -10.97
C GLU A 154 -1.11 18.66 -10.78
N MET A 155 -1.83 17.61 -10.36
CA MET A 155 -1.29 16.25 -10.36
C MET A 155 -0.90 15.80 -11.78
N GLN A 156 -1.78 16.00 -12.76
CA GLN A 156 -1.53 15.63 -14.15
C GLN A 156 -0.32 16.39 -14.71
N LYS A 157 -0.29 17.71 -14.49
CA LYS A 157 0.82 18.60 -14.87
C LYS A 157 2.12 18.15 -14.22
N ALA A 158 2.13 17.88 -12.92
CA ALA A 158 3.33 17.42 -12.21
C ALA A 158 3.81 16.04 -12.68
N VAL A 159 2.91 15.10 -12.97
CA VAL A 159 3.26 13.80 -13.53
C VAL A 159 3.90 13.97 -14.92
N MET A 160 3.26 14.74 -15.81
CA MET A 160 3.77 15.00 -17.15
C MET A 160 5.07 15.80 -17.15
N ALA A 161 5.22 16.76 -16.22
CA ALA A 161 6.48 17.50 -16.03
C ALA A 161 7.66 16.57 -15.79
N THR A 162 7.47 15.47 -15.05
CA THR A 162 8.55 14.51 -14.84
C THR A 162 8.90 13.75 -16.13
N PHE A 163 7.93 13.46 -17.00
CA PHE A 163 8.20 12.86 -18.31
C PHE A 163 9.03 13.80 -19.18
N HIS A 164 8.50 15.00 -19.43
CA HIS A 164 9.16 16.02 -20.26
C HIS A 164 10.58 16.31 -19.75
N HIS A 165 10.75 16.48 -18.45
CA HIS A 165 12.05 16.72 -17.85
C HIS A 165 13.07 15.60 -18.11
N ILE A 166 12.66 14.32 -18.10
CA ILE A 166 13.63 13.23 -18.31
C ILE A 166 13.93 12.93 -19.76
N THR A 167 13.04 13.32 -20.67
CA THR A 167 13.19 13.16 -22.12
C THR A 167 13.81 14.40 -22.78
N SER A 168 13.85 15.51 -22.06
CA SER A 168 14.47 16.77 -22.47
C SER A 168 15.95 16.64 -22.79
N THR A 169 16.39 17.32 -23.85
CA THR A 169 17.78 17.33 -24.34
C THR A 169 18.28 18.77 -24.49
N ASN A 170 19.58 18.96 -24.74
CA ASN A 170 20.12 20.30 -24.95
C ASN A 170 19.60 20.91 -26.26
N GLU A 171 19.37 20.07 -27.27
CA GLU A 171 18.88 20.44 -28.60
C GLU A 171 17.36 20.67 -28.61
N ASP A 172 16.63 19.97 -27.74
CA ASP A 172 15.17 20.01 -27.62
C ASP A 172 14.78 20.03 -26.13
N PRO A 173 14.83 21.22 -25.47
CA PRO A 173 14.52 21.37 -24.06
C PRO A 173 13.01 21.44 -23.80
N HIS A 174 12.52 20.68 -22.82
CA HIS A 174 11.11 20.61 -22.41
C HIS A 174 10.97 20.81 -20.89
N HIS A 175 10.90 22.06 -20.44
CA HIS A 175 10.80 22.41 -19.01
C HIS A 175 9.54 23.22 -18.66
N GLU A 176 8.62 23.38 -19.61
CA GLU A 176 7.45 24.28 -19.53
C GLU A 176 6.48 23.86 -18.41
N LEU A 177 6.38 22.56 -18.16
CA LEU A 177 5.52 22.00 -17.11
C LEU A 177 6.22 21.91 -15.75
N CYS A 178 7.52 22.14 -15.68
CA CYS A 178 8.23 22.13 -14.40
C CYS A 178 7.79 23.33 -13.54
N PRO A 179 7.76 23.20 -12.20
CA PRO A 179 7.53 24.35 -11.33
C PRO A 179 8.55 25.46 -11.62
N GLN A 180 8.10 26.71 -11.65
CA GLN A 180 8.97 27.86 -11.88
C GLN A 180 9.57 28.36 -10.56
N GLY A 181 10.64 29.17 -10.67
CA GLY A 181 11.24 29.87 -9.53
C GLY A 181 12.40 29.13 -8.84
N PRO A 182 13.06 29.79 -7.88
CA PRO A 182 14.29 29.31 -7.26
C PRO A 182 14.09 28.08 -6.35
N GLN A 183 12.85 27.79 -5.97
CA GLN A 183 12.49 26.60 -5.18
C GLN A 183 12.09 25.40 -6.06
N SER A 184 12.20 25.52 -7.39
CA SER A 184 11.92 24.43 -8.30
C SER A 184 12.89 23.26 -8.10
N TRP A 185 12.37 22.05 -8.25
CA TRP A 185 13.22 20.86 -8.34
C TRP A 185 13.92 20.76 -9.72
N CYS A 186 13.44 21.51 -10.72
CA CYS A 186 14.04 21.58 -12.04
C CYS A 186 15.15 22.64 -12.08
N ARG A 187 16.39 22.19 -12.31
CA ARG A 187 17.55 23.08 -12.31
C ARG A 187 17.57 24.10 -13.45
N HIS A 188 16.89 23.82 -14.56
CA HIS A 188 16.71 24.80 -15.64
C HIS A 188 15.83 25.96 -15.16
N GLN A 189 14.68 25.65 -14.56
CA GLN A 189 13.77 26.66 -14.00
C GLN A 189 14.42 27.47 -12.86
N VAL A 190 15.27 26.83 -12.05
CA VAL A 190 16.07 27.56 -11.04
C VAL A 190 17.08 28.50 -11.69
N ALA A 191 17.82 28.04 -12.69
CA ALA A 191 18.82 28.87 -13.38
C ALA A 191 18.15 30.07 -14.07
N GLU A 192 17.02 29.85 -14.74
CA GLU A 192 16.24 30.90 -15.38
C GLU A 192 15.74 31.94 -14.37
N ALA A 193 15.18 31.50 -13.24
CA ALA A 193 14.74 32.40 -12.18
C ALA A 193 15.89 33.20 -11.51
N GLU A 194 17.10 32.64 -11.50
CA GLU A 194 18.31 33.31 -10.98
C GLU A 194 19.07 34.11 -12.04
N GLY A 195 18.62 34.15 -13.29
CA GLY A 195 19.32 34.81 -14.40
C GLY A 195 20.67 34.16 -14.77
N LYS A 196 20.83 32.86 -14.51
CA LYS A 196 22.04 32.08 -14.79
C LYS A 196 21.87 31.21 -16.03
N PRO A 197 22.98 30.84 -16.71
CA PRO A 197 22.90 29.94 -17.85
C PRO A 197 22.34 28.56 -17.43
N PRO A 198 21.47 27.97 -18.27
CA PRO A 198 20.88 26.67 -17.98
C PRO A 198 21.97 25.58 -17.90
N PRO A 199 21.86 24.61 -16.96
CA PRO A 199 22.80 23.51 -16.88
C PRO A 199 22.63 22.54 -18.08
N SER A 200 23.65 21.72 -18.36
CA SER A 200 23.48 20.63 -19.32
C SER A 200 22.49 19.58 -18.82
N HIS A 201 21.72 19.01 -19.75
CA HIS A 201 20.76 17.96 -19.46
C HIS A 201 21.44 16.71 -18.90
N LYS A 202 20.85 16.17 -17.83
CA LYS A 202 21.40 15.03 -17.10
C LYS A 202 21.05 13.69 -17.75
N TYR A 203 19.88 13.59 -18.34
CA TYR A 203 19.34 12.36 -18.89
C TYR A 203 19.53 12.38 -20.41
N HIS A 204 20.03 11.28 -20.97
CA HIS A 204 20.22 11.12 -22.40
C HIS A 204 19.48 9.86 -22.83
N LEU A 205 18.15 9.91 -22.73
CA LEU A 205 17.31 8.83 -23.21
C LEU A 205 17.22 8.87 -24.73
N ALA A 206 17.41 7.73 -25.37
CA ALA A 206 17.15 7.62 -26.80
C ALA A 206 15.66 7.88 -27.10
N ARG A 207 15.37 8.52 -28.25
CA ARG A 207 14.00 8.91 -28.64
C ARG A 207 13.00 7.77 -28.57
N HIS A 208 13.38 6.57 -29.04
CA HIS A 208 12.51 5.39 -28.98
C HIS A 208 12.16 4.94 -27.55
N VAL A 209 13.00 5.26 -26.57
CA VAL A 209 12.72 5.01 -25.15
C VAL A 209 11.71 6.03 -24.66
N ALA A 210 11.87 7.31 -24.99
CA ALA A 210 10.91 8.36 -24.68
C ALA A 210 9.51 8.04 -25.25
N ASP A 211 9.46 7.65 -26.53
CA ASP A 211 8.22 7.26 -27.22
C ASP A 211 7.54 6.07 -26.51
N ALA A 212 8.32 5.09 -26.04
CA ALA A 212 7.79 3.93 -25.32
C ALA A 212 7.31 4.26 -23.89
N LEU A 213 7.80 5.36 -23.29
CA LEU A 213 7.40 5.82 -21.96
C LEU A 213 6.08 6.60 -22.00
N LEU A 214 5.86 7.39 -23.05
CA LEU A 214 4.72 8.31 -23.15
C LEU A 214 3.36 7.63 -22.88
N PRO A 215 3.03 6.45 -23.45
CA PRO A 215 1.76 5.78 -23.16
C PRO A 215 1.58 5.38 -21.69
N ILE A 216 2.68 5.06 -20.98
CA ILE A 216 2.63 4.75 -19.55
C ILE A 216 2.30 6.01 -18.76
N TYR A 217 2.94 7.13 -19.11
CA TYR A 217 2.70 8.41 -18.46
C TYR A 217 1.27 8.91 -18.70
N GLN A 218 0.79 8.90 -19.93
CA GLN A 218 -0.58 9.29 -20.28
C GLN A 218 -1.63 8.47 -19.51
N ARG A 219 -1.46 7.14 -19.44
CA ARG A 219 -2.36 6.27 -18.70
C ARG A 219 -2.31 6.52 -17.18
N LEU A 220 -1.13 6.84 -16.64
CA LEU A 220 -0.96 7.09 -15.20
C LEU A 220 -1.20 8.57 -14.81
N SER A 221 -1.44 9.44 -15.78
CA SER A 221 -1.89 10.82 -15.58
C SER A 221 -3.37 11.02 -15.91
N ASP A 222 -4.11 9.91 -16.11
CA ASP A 222 -5.55 9.90 -16.35
C ASP A 222 -6.32 10.58 -15.21
N ALA A 223 -7.24 11.48 -15.57
CA ALA A 223 -7.97 12.31 -14.60
C ALA A 223 -8.84 11.46 -13.66
N GLN A 224 -9.43 10.35 -14.11
CA GLN A 224 -10.25 9.47 -13.27
C GLN A 224 -9.40 8.64 -12.30
N LEU A 225 -8.17 8.28 -12.67
CA LEU A 225 -7.23 7.66 -11.75
C LEU A 225 -6.75 8.68 -10.69
N LEU A 226 -6.38 9.87 -11.13
CA LEU A 226 -5.85 10.92 -10.26
C LEU A 226 -6.91 11.45 -9.28
N SER A 227 -8.17 11.59 -9.71
CA SER A 227 -9.27 11.99 -8.83
C SER A 227 -9.45 11.04 -7.65
N ARG A 228 -9.27 9.73 -7.88
CA ARG A 228 -9.31 8.69 -6.85
C ARG A 228 -8.10 8.70 -5.92
N CYS A 229 -7.05 9.45 -6.25
CA CYS A 229 -5.85 9.63 -5.42
C CYS A 229 -5.88 10.91 -4.57
N LEU A 230 -6.84 11.82 -4.77
CA LEU A 230 -6.92 13.13 -4.08
C LEU A 230 -6.94 12.99 -2.56
N GLY A 231 -7.61 11.96 -2.03
CA GLY A 231 -7.68 11.70 -0.59
C GLY A 231 -6.35 11.28 0.05
N LYS A 232 -5.31 11.04 -0.77
CA LYS A 232 -3.96 10.61 -0.37
C LYS A 232 -3.96 9.40 0.56
N LYS A 233 -5.01 8.57 0.47
CA LYS A 233 -5.18 7.43 1.36
C LYS A 233 -4.22 6.32 1.03
N THR A 234 -3.93 5.54 2.06
CA THR A 234 -3.09 4.36 1.97
C THR A 234 -3.75 3.23 2.76
N GLN A 235 -3.47 2.00 2.40
CA GLN A 235 -3.89 0.83 3.16
C GLN A 235 -2.90 0.45 4.27
N ASN A 236 -1.95 1.32 4.61
CA ASN A 236 -0.93 1.04 5.62
C ASN A 236 -1.51 0.62 6.98
N ALA A 237 -2.68 1.16 7.36
CA ALA A 237 -3.36 0.75 8.59
C ALA A 237 -3.82 -0.71 8.54
N ALA A 238 -4.47 -1.12 7.45
CA ALA A 238 -4.90 -2.50 7.22
C ALA A 238 -3.70 -3.46 7.10
N GLU A 239 -2.67 -3.09 6.32
CA GLU A 239 -1.42 -3.86 6.24
C GLU A 239 -0.75 -4.01 7.62
N SER A 240 -0.79 -2.97 8.44
CA SER A 240 -0.25 -3.01 9.79
C SER A 240 -1.07 -3.92 10.72
N LEU A 241 -2.41 -3.94 10.60
CA LEU A 241 -3.25 -4.88 11.34
C LEU A 241 -2.96 -6.32 10.93
N HIS A 242 -2.86 -6.59 9.62
CA HIS A 242 -2.51 -7.91 9.10
C HIS A 242 -1.17 -8.38 9.67
N SER A 243 -0.18 -7.49 9.80
CA SER A 243 1.10 -7.85 10.45
C SER A 243 0.94 -8.26 11.92
N VAL A 244 -0.05 -7.74 12.65
CA VAL A 244 -0.34 -8.18 14.02
C VAL A 244 -1.01 -9.55 14.00
N ILE A 245 -2.01 -9.75 13.14
CA ILE A 245 -2.68 -11.06 12.96
C ILE A 245 -1.65 -12.14 12.64
N TRP A 246 -0.76 -11.89 11.67
CA TRP A 246 0.28 -12.84 11.26
C TRP A 246 1.35 -13.10 12.31
N SER A 247 1.50 -12.20 13.30
CA SER A 247 2.38 -12.44 14.45
C SER A 247 1.78 -13.41 15.48
N LEU A 248 0.46 -13.60 15.46
CA LEU A 248 -0.27 -14.53 16.32
C LEU A 248 -0.55 -15.85 15.59
N LEU A 249 -0.93 -15.76 14.32
CA LEU A 249 -1.27 -16.90 13.48
C LEU A 249 -0.58 -16.78 12.12
N PRO A 250 0.51 -17.54 11.87
CA PRO A 250 1.23 -17.48 10.60
C PRO A 250 0.35 -17.84 9.40
N LYS A 251 0.47 -17.06 8.31
CA LYS A 251 -0.32 -17.22 7.08
C LYS A 251 -0.03 -18.48 6.26
N ASP A 252 1.08 -19.15 6.56
CA ASP A 252 1.58 -20.34 5.86
C ASP A 252 1.04 -21.65 6.45
N LYS A 253 0.27 -21.56 7.54
CA LYS A 253 -0.34 -22.72 8.20
C LYS A 253 -1.85 -22.67 8.08
N ASN A 254 -2.45 -23.84 7.85
CA ASN A 254 -3.90 -24.00 7.99
C ASN A 254 -4.27 -23.85 9.47
N ALA A 255 -5.37 -23.16 9.74
CA ALA A 255 -5.91 -22.97 11.07
C ALA A 255 -7.40 -23.28 11.09
N SER A 256 -7.92 -23.67 12.25
CA SER A 256 -9.35 -23.81 12.48
C SER A 256 -10.02 -22.43 12.46
N LEU A 257 -11.36 -22.38 12.28
CA LEU A 257 -12.11 -21.12 12.34
C LEU A 257 -11.90 -20.46 13.70
N ILE A 258 -12.04 -21.24 14.78
CA ILE A 258 -11.89 -20.77 16.17
C ILE A 258 -10.50 -20.18 16.42
N ALA A 259 -9.43 -20.83 15.95
CA ALA A 259 -8.07 -20.32 16.11
C ALA A 259 -7.89 -18.99 15.35
N THR A 260 -8.47 -18.90 14.15
CA THR A 260 -8.41 -17.69 13.32
C THR A 260 -9.20 -16.54 13.95
N GLU A 261 -10.43 -16.80 14.41
CA GLU A 261 -11.26 -15.82 15.13
C GLU A 261 -10.57 -15.33 16.39
N THR A 262 -9.98 -16.23 17.18
CA THR A 262 -9.24 -15.88 18.40
C THR A 262 -8.07 -14.96 18.06
N ALA A 263 -7.25 -15.33 17.07
CA ALA A 263 -6.10 -14.54 16.65
C ALA A 263 -6.51 -13.16 16.08
N VAL A 264 -7.57 -13.08 15.29
CA VAL A 264 -8.07 -11.82 14.72
C VAL A 264 -8.59 -10.90 15.82
N ASN A 265 -9.44 -11.39 16.72
CA ASN A 265 -9.95 -10.60 17.84
C ASN A 265 -8.82 -10.14 18.77
N GLU A 266 -7.87 -11.02 19.08
CA GLU A 266 -6.72 -10.67 19.89
C GLU A 266 -5.83 -9.61 19.21
N ALA A 267 -5.62 -9.72 17.90
CA ALA A 267 -4.87 -8.75 17.11
C ALA A 267 -5.56 -7.39 17.10
N VAL A 268 -6.88 -7.34 16.94
CA VAL A 268 -7.67 -6.10 16.97
C VAL A 268 -7.53 -5.38 18.29
N CYS A 269 -7.67 -6.09 19.42
CA CYS A 269 -7.49 -5.51 20.74
C CYS A 269 -6.06 -5.01 20.97
N LYS A 270 -5.03 -5.76 20.57
CA LYS A 270 -3.63 -5.34 20.63
C LYS A 270 -3.34 -4.13 19.76
N TYR A 271 -3.90 -4.10 18.56
CA TYR A 271 -3.73 -3.02 17.60
C TYR A 271 -4.34 -1.72 18.14
N ASN A 272 -5.59 -1.78 18.59
CA ASN A 272 -6.34 -0.62 19.09
C ASN A 272 -5.83 -0.10 20.44
N SER A 273 -5.55 -0.99 21.40
CA SER A 273 -5.30 -0.62 22.81
C SER A 273 -3.83 -0.76 23.25
N GLY A 274 -3.01 -1.47 22.48
CA GLY A 274 -1.67 -1.90 22.86
C GLY A 274 -1.64 -3.26 23.55
N ALA A 275 -0.47 -3.89 23.52
CA ALA A 275 -0.29 -5.26 24.01
C ALA A 275 -0.51 -5.37 25.52
N ARG A 276 -0.08 -4.37 26.30
CA ARG A 276 -0.20 -4.41 27.75
C ARG A 276 -1.67 -4.33 28.19
N ARG A 277 -2.42 -3.36 27.65
CA ARG A 277 -3.83 -3.20 28.00
C ARG A 277 -4.64 -4.41 27.56
N ALA A 278 -4.47 -4.85 26.31
CA ALA A 278 -5.14 -6.05 25.79
C ALA A 278 -4.93 -7.27 26.72
N TYR A 279 -3.69 -7.54 27.14
CA TYR A 279 -3.39 -8.66 28.05
C TYR A 279 -4.07 -8.52 29.41
N THR A 280 -4.05 -7.33 30.02
CA THR A 280 -4.72 -7.09 31.31
C THR A 280 -6.22 -7.35 31.23
N GLU A 281 -6.89 -6.87 30.18
CA GLU A 281 -8.34 -7.04 29.99
C GLU A 281 -8.71 -8.50 29.73
N TYR A 282 -7.89 -9.27 28.99
CA TYR A 282 -8.12 -10.70 28.79
C TYR A 282 -8.04 -11.47 30.10
N CYS A 283 -7.00 -11.22 30.88
CA CYS A 283 -6.84 -11.86 32.18
C CYS A 283 -8.03 -11.56 33.09
N ALA A 284 -8.44 -10.30 33.19
CA ALA A 284 -9.60 -9.91 33.99
C ALA A 284 -10.89 -10.60 33.53
N THR A 285 -11.16 -10.62 32.22
CA THR A 285 -12.37 -11.21 31.65
C THR A 285 -12.42 -12.73 31.84
N LEU A 286 -11.27 -13.40 31.79
CA LEU A 286 -11.16 -14.85 31.97
C LEU A 286 -11.00 -15.27 33.44
N GLY A 287 -11.02 -14.33 34.39
CA GLY A 287 -10.77 -14.61 35.80
C GLY A 287 -9.35 -15.08 36.10
N LEU A 288 -8.38 -14.74 35.25
CA LEU A 288 -6.97 -15.10 35.40
C LEU A 288 -6.19 -13.98 36.10
N GLN A 289 -5.26 -14.36 36.97
CA GLN A 289 -4.32 -13.41 37.56
C GLN A 289 -3.27 -13.00 36.52
N THR A 290 -3.01 -11.69 36.40
CA THR A 290 -1.99 -11.18 35.49
C THR A 290 -0.58 -11.51 35.98
N GLY A 291 0.23 -12.14 35.13
CA GLY A 291 1.63 -12.41 35.43
C GLY A 291 2.51 -11.17 35.25
N GLN A 292 3.36 -10.86 36.24
CA GLN A 292 4.25 -9.68 36.19
C GLN A 292 5.21 -9.71 34.99
N HIS A 293 5.78 -10.88 34.67
CA HIS A 293 6.68 -11.04 33.51
C HIS A 293 5.94 -10.81 32.18
N ALA A 294 4.70 -11.30 32.06
CA ALA A 294 3.88 -11.10 30.86
C ALA A 294 3.50 -9.62 30.68
N LEU A 295 3.13 -8.93 31.77
CA LEU A 295 2.87 -7.49 31.76
C LEU A 295 4.10 -6.69 31.32
N ARG A 296 5.28 -7.00 31.88
CA ARG A 296 6.54 -6.35 31.50
C ARG A 296 6.83 -6.58 30.01
N ARG A 297 6.72 -7.83 29.54
CA ARG A 297 6.95 -8.16 28.13
C ARG A 297 5.97 -7.47 27.19
N ALA A 298 4.70 -7.35 27.59
CA ALA A 298 3.69 -6.63 26.82
C ALA A 298 3.99 -5.11 26.76
N ALA A 299 4.45 -4.53 27.86
CA ALA A 299 4.90 -3.13 27.90
C ALA A 299 6.10 -2.87 26.98
N GLU A 300 7.10 -3.76 26.98
CA GLU A 300 8.24 -3.69 26.07
C GLU A 300 7.81 -3.71 24.60
N LYS A 301 6.88 -4.60 24.23
CA LYS A 301 6.32 -4.67 22.88
C LYS A 301 5.64 -3.35 22.48
N ASP A 302 4.90 -2.74 23.40
CA ASP A 302 4.29 -1.43 23.15
C ASP A 302 5.32 -0.31 22.95
N VAL A 303 6.39 -0.29 23.75
CA VAL A 303 7.50 0.66 23.60
C VAL A 303 8.19 0.48 22.25
N LEU A 304 8.52 -0.75 21.86
CA LEU A 304 9.16 -1.04 20.58
C LEU A 304 8.28 -0.61 19.40
N ARG A 305 6.97 -0.88 19.46
CA ARG A 305 6.00 -0.43 18.45
C ARG A 305 6.01 1.09 18.30
N LYS A 306 5.94 1.83 19.41
CA LYS A 306 5.99 3.30 19.40
C LYS A 306 7.30 3.82 18.83
N ARG A 307 8.43 3.20 19.19
CA ARG A 307 9.77 3.56 18.69
C ARG A 307 9.89 3.35 17.18
N LYS A 308 9.35 2.24 16.65
CA LYS A 308 9.30 1.96 15.22
C LYS A 308 8.46 3.01 14.48
N ALA A 309 7.27 3.31 14.99
CA ALA A 309 6.40 4.34 14.42
C ALA A 309 7.06 5.73 14.39
N ALA A 310 7.75 6.12 15.48
CA ALA A 310 8.50 7.37 15.54
C ALA A 310 9.64 7.42 14.51
N LYS A 311 10.39 6.31 14.33
CA LYS A 311 11.45 6.21 13.32
C LYS A 311 10.92 6.35 11.90
N GLU A 312 9.74 5.77 11.61
CA GLU A 312 9.07 5.90 10.31
C GLU A 312 8.55 7.32 10.06
N LEU A 313 8.05 8.01 11.09
CA LEU A 313 7.65 9.41 10.96
C LEU A 313 8.87 10.31 10.68
N GLN A 314 9.98 10.09 11.40
CA GLN A 314 11.22 10.83 11.17
C GLN A 314 11.83 10.58 9.79
N SER A 315 11.70 9.37 9.23
CA SER A 315 12.18 9.09 7.87
C SER A 315 11.32 9.76 6.79
N ARG A 316 10.03 9.98 7.05
CA ARG A 316 9.13 10.76 6.18
C ARG A 316 9.41 12.26 6.20
N GLY A 317 9.82 12.82 7.35
CA GLY A 317 10.13 14.26 7.51
C GLY A 317 11.54 14.67 7.07
N LYS A 318 12.44 13.73 6.79
CA LYS A 318 13.77 14.06 6.26
C LYS A 318 13.67 14.33 4.75
N ALA A 319 13.49 15.59 4.37
CA ALA A 319 14.09 16.07 3.13
C ALA A 319 15.56 15.62 3.14
N SER A 320 16.06 15.10 2.02
CA SER A 320 17.46 14.71 1.88
C SER A 320 18.33 15.93 2.16
N LYS A 321 18.76 16.12 3.41
CA LYS A 321 19.89 16.97 3.73
C LYS A 321 21.09 16.27 3.08
N LYS A 322 21.36 16.60 1.83
CA LYS A 322 22.73 16.55 1.32
C LYS A 322 23.50 17.57 2.14
N THR A 323 23.94 17.19 3.33
CA THR A 323 25.08 17.85 3.94
C THR A 323 26.19 17.66 2.92
N ARG A 324 26.58 18.73 2.23
CA ARG A 324 27.86 18.75 1.50
C ARG A 324 28.91 18.55 2.58
N VAL A 325 29.32 17.31 2.79
CA VAL A 325 30.58 17.06 3.47
C VAL A 325 31.62 17.65 2.52
N ALA A 326 32.29 18.71 2.97
CA ALA A 326 33.47 19.20 2.29
C ALA A 326 34.43 18.00 2.18
N LYS A 327 34.74 17.58 0.96
CA LYS A 327 35.78 16.58 0.75
C LYS A 327 37.07 17.22 1.24
N ASP A 328 37.55 16.78 2.39
CA ASP A 328 38.91 17.07 2.80
C ASP A 328 39.82 16.20 1.92
N THR A 329 40.27 16.77 0.79
CA THR A 329 41.16 16.10 -0.16
C THR A 329 42.63 16.33 0.17
N LYS A 330 42.98 16.64 1.43
CA LYS A 330 44.40 16.82 1.80
C LYS A 330 45.22 15.53 1.70
N ASP A 331 44.59 14.35 1.81
CA ASP A 331 45.30 13.07 1.81
C ASP A 331 44.89 12.10 0.69
N TYR A 332 44.27 12.57 -0.39
CA TYR A 332 43.94 11.71 -1.54
C TYR A 332 44.99 11.84 -2.66
N ASN A 333 45.85 10.83 -2.78
CA ASN A 333 46.84 10.70 -3.85
C ASN A 333 46.41 9.63 -4.87
N PRO A 334 45.94 10.00 -6.08
CA PRO A 334 45.52 9.03 -7.08
C PRO A 334 46.73 8.55 -7.90
N GLY A 335 47.35 7.46 -7.40
CA GLY A 335 48.48 6.73 -7.98
C GLY A 335 48.52 5.22 -7.63
N ALA A 336 47.49 4.70 -6.96
CA ALA A 336 46.90 3.43 -7.36
C ALA A 336 45.75 3.84 -8.28
N PHE A 337 46.03 3.86 -9.58
CA PHE A 337 45.36 4.73 -10.54
C PHE A 337 43.89 4.35 -10.81
#